data_AF-A0A4D9CR19-F1
#
_entry.id   AF-A0A4D9CR19-F1
#
_cell.length_a   1.000
_cell.length_b   1.000
_cell.length_c   1.000
_cell.angle_alpha   90.00
_cell.angle_beta   90.00
_cell.angle_gamma   90.00
#
_symmetry.space_group_name_H-M   'P 1'
#
loop_
_entity.id
_entity.type
_entity.pdbx_description
1 polymer ?
#
loop_
_entity_poly.entity_id
_entity_poly.type
_entity_poly.pdbx_seq_one_letter_code
_entity_poly.pdbx_strand_id
1 'polypeptide(L)'
;MKGRCEAMCSIEEQEERQKQHDISQFEATDATRTLRRHLRKMDPERAVKRYLRAADGRGETAGDVRPLKWLERTVAHLWSVALSVFESQGQEKAPKKEDLLRLVELYDFMSDRFMAVRKDIIVQGLAGSGAQAIYKRIIRFHILFDYLLTEQVPPVFDAHMGLNAVRSGLATLLDFFQNVKRIRRGACQL
;
A
#
# COMPACT_ATOMS: atom_id res chain seq x y z
N MET A 1 -8.10 18.64 -2.52
CA MET A 1 -7.47 19.05 -1.23
C MET A 1 -5.96 18.95 -1.37
N LYS A 2 -5.13 19.71 -0.64
CA LYS A 2 -3.67 19.51 -0.63
C LYS A 2 -3.26 18.82 0.68
N GLY A 3 -2.60 17.67 0.58
CA GLY A 3 -2.11 16.93 1.74
C GLY A 3 -0.99 17.67 2.48
N ARG A 4 -0.88 17.44 3.79
CA ARG A 4 0.14 18.00 4.70
C ARG A 4 0.76 16.94 5.62
N CYS A 5 0.41 15.66 5.47
CA CYS A 5 1.05 14.59 6.24
C CYS A 5 2.48 14.36 5.74
N GLU A 6 3.47 14.86 6.48
CA GLU A 6 4.90 14.70 6.16
C GLU A 6 5.51 13.44 6.78
N ALA A 7 4.76 12.35 6.74
CA ALA A 7 5.17 11.04 7.21
C ALA A 7 4.48 9.94 6.38
N MET A 8 4.86 8.68 6.59
CA MET A 8 4.14 7.55 5.97
C MET A 8 2.79 7.26 6.67
N CYS A 9 2.64 7.71 7.92
CA CYS A 9 1.46 7.61 8.78
C CYS A 9 1.45 8.82 9.74
N SER A 10 0.29 9.40 10.03
CA SER A 10 0.18 10.52 11.00
C SER A 10 0.45 10.04 12.43
N ILE A 11 0.86 10.95 13.32
CA ILE A 11 1.11 10.61 14.73
C ILE A 11 -0.20 10.19 15.40
N GLU A 12 -1.29 10.88 15.07
CA GLU A 12 -2.62 10.60 15.59
C GLU A 12 -3.08 9.19 15.25
N GLU A 13 -2.88 8.75 13.99
CA GLU A 13 -3.21 7.38 13.58
C GLU A 13 -2.30 6.36 14.28
N GLN A 14 -1.01 6.65 14.42
CA GLN A 14 -0.07 5.77 15.13
C GLN A 14 -0.49 5.53 16.58
N GLU A 15 -0.83 6.59 17.30
CA GLU A 15 -1.28 6.53 18.68
C GLU A 15 -2.62 5.79 18.82
N GLU A 16 -3.57 6.08 17.91
CA GLU A 16 -4.87 5.41 17.89
C GLU A 16 -4.71 3.90 17.71
N ARG A 17 -3.90 3.48 16.73
CA ARG A 17 -3.63 2.07 16.44
C ARG A 17 -2.82 1.38 17.54
N GLN A 18 -1.94 2.12 18.23
CA GLN A 18 -1.23 1.62 19.40
C GLN A 18 -2.20 1.32 20.56
N LYS A 19 -3.16 2.22 20.82
CA LYS A 19 -4.21 2.04 21.84
C LYS A 19 -5.14 0.88 21.51
N GLN A 20 -5.47 0.71 20.23
CA GLN A 20 -6.35 -0.36 19.74
C GLN A 20 -5.65 -1.71 19.55
N HIS A 21 -4.35 -1.81 19.86
CA HIS A 21 -3.55 -3.01 19.63
C HIS A 21 -3.57 -3.49 18.17
N ASP A 22 -3.69 -2.56 17.22
CA ASP A 22 -3.84 -2.85 15.81
C ASP A 22 -2.56 -2.54 15.00
N ILE A 23 -1.50 -3.27 15.34
CA ILE A 23 -0.16 -3.08 14.77
C ILE A 23 0.24 -4.34 13.99
N SER A 24 0.54 -4.15 12.70
CA SER A 24 1.13 -5.19 11.88
C SER A 24 2.54 -5.51 12.35
N GLN A 25 3.00 -6.76 12.20
CA GLN A 25 4.41 -7.08 12.46
C GLN A 25 5.37 -6.25 11.60
N PHE A 26 4.91 -5.80 10.43
CA PHE A 26 5.68 -4.98 9.50
C PHE A 26 5.80 -3.51 9.94
N GLU A 27 5.00 -3.08 10.92
CA GLU A 27 5.01 -1.72 11.48
C GLU A 27 5.51 -1.69 12.92
N ALA A 28 5.81 -2.85 13.49
CA ALA A 28 6.26 -2.99 14.87
C ALA A 28 7.79 -2.87 14.97
N THR A 29 8.25 -2.45 16.14
CA THR A 29 9.68 -2.42 16.48
C THR A 29 10.28 -3.83 16.40
N ASP A 30 11.58 -3.93 16.13
CA ASP A 30 12.26 -5.23 16.03
C ASP A 30 12.13 -6.09 17.30
N ALA A 31 12.10 -5.44 18.47
CA ALA A 31 11.93 -6.09 19.76
C ALA A 31 10.55 -6.73 19.96
N THR A 32 9.52 -6.24 19.25
CA THR A 32 8.13 -6.66 19.49
C THR A 32 7.41 -7.25 18.28
N ARG A 33 7.96 -7.15 17.06
CA ARG A 33 7.31 -7.62 15.82
C ARG A 33 6.95 -9.10 15.81
N THR A 34 7.75 -9.94 16.46
CA THR A 34 7.51 -11.39 16.57
C THR A 34 6.55 -11.76 17.70
N LEU A 35 6.19 -10.81 18.57
CA LEU A 35 5.24 -11.03 19.65
C LEU A 35 3.80 -11.04 19.13
N ARG A 36 2.89 -11.51 20.01
CA ARG A 36 1.44 -11.43 19.78
C ARG A 36 1.01 -9.99 19.52
N ARG A 37 0.00 -9.80 18.67
CA ARG A 37 -0.45 -8.48 18.18
C ARG A 37 -0.64 -7.44 19.30
N HIS A 38 -1.25 -7.81 20.42
CA HIS A 38 -1.50 -6.88 21.54
C HIS A 38 -0.24 -6.43 22.31
N LEU A 39 0.88 -7.13 22.14
CA LEU A 39 2.16 -6.78 22.75
C LEU A 39 3.08 -5.97 21.81
N ARG A 40 2.66 -5.75 20.56
CA ARG A 40 3.44 -5.00 19.58
C ARG A 40 3.49 -3.52 19.93
N LYS A 41 4.66 -2.93 19.73
CA LYS A 41 4.90 -1.49 19.84
C LYS A 41 5.10 -0.91 18.46
N MET A 42 4.39 0.16 18.16
CA MET A 42 4.48 0.89 16.90
C MET A 42 5.89 1.44 16.74
N ASP A 43 6.47 1.23 15.56
CA ASP A 43 7.70 1.89 15.14
C ASP A 43 7.31 3.07 14.22
N PRO A 44 7.53 4.32 14.65
CA PRO A 44 7.19 5.49 13.83
C PRO A 44 7.85 5.52 12.46
N GLU A 45 9.01 4.87 12.29
CA GLU A 45 9.71 4.82 11.00
C GLU A 45 9.15 3.75 10.06
N ARG A 46 8.37 2.80 10.59
CA ARG A 46 7.74 1.71 9.82
C ARG A 46 6.23 1.88 9.67
N ALA A 47 5.62 2.78 10.44
CA ALA A 47 4.19 3.02 10.41
C ALA A 47 3.72 3.50 9.03
N VAL A 48 2.69 2.84 8.47
CA VAL A 48 2.07 3.26 7.20
C VAL A 48 0.57 3.43 7.39
N LYS A 49 0.04 4.57 6.92
CA LYS A 49 -1.39 4.90 6.96
C LYS A 49 -2.25 3.75 6.44
N ARG A 50 -3.25 3.33 7.22
CA ARG A 50 -4.27 2.34 6.85
C ARG A 50 -5.29 2.95 5.89
N TYR A 51 -5.92 2.09 5.10
CA TYR A 51 -7.04 2.50 4.27
C TYR A 51 -8.31 2.68 5.12
N LEU A 52 -8.69 3.93 5.39
CA LEU A 52 -9.97 4.29 6.00
C LEU A 52 -11.09 4.22 4.96
N ARG A 53 -12.12 3.42 5.23
CA ARG A 53 -13.29 3.23 4.36
C ARG A 53 -14.23 4.41 4.52
N ALA A 54 -14.98 4.74 3.47
CA ALA A 54 -15.93 5.86 3.50
C ALA A 54 -17.05 5.67 4.56
N ALA A 55 -17.33 4.43 4.96
CA ALA A 55 -18.31 4.09 5.99
C ALA A 55 -17.84 4.43 7.42
N ASP A 56 -16.57 4.78 7.62
CA ASP A 56 -16.00 5.03 8.94
C ASP A 56 -16.39 6.41 9.51
N GLY A 57 -17.19 7.19 8.79
CA GLY A 57 -17.83 8.44 9.26
C GLY A 57 -16.88 9.62 9.52
N ARG A 58 -15.57 9.38 9.60
CA ARG A 58 -14.54 10.40 9.82
C ARG A 58 -14.10 10.99 8.49
N GLY A 59 -14.30 12.29 8.30
CA GLY A 59 -13.77 13.02 7.14
C GLY A 59 -12.24 13.09 7.19
N GLU A 60 -11.57 12.93 6.05
CA GLU A 60 -10.12 13.12 5.97
C GLU A 60 -9.76 14.61 5.98
N THR A 61 -8.87 14.98 6.87
CA THR A 61 -8.29 16.33 6.92
C THR A 61 -7.04 16.40 6.05
N ALA A 62 -6.55 17.62 5.80
CA ALA A 62 -5.26 17.79 5.12
C ALA A 62 -4.09 17.14 5.89
N GLY A 63 -4.17 17.04 7.22
CA GLY A 63 -3.15 16.40 8.05
C GLY A 63 -3.10 14.87 7.90
N ASP A 64 -4.19 14.27 7.42
CA ASP A 64 -4.29 12.82 7.20
C ASP A 64 -3.80 12.39 5.81
N VAL A 65 -3.59 13.35 4.90
CA VAL A 65 -3.30 13.07 3.48
C VAL A 65 -1.85 13.38 3.16
N ARG A 66 -1.14 12.38 2.61
CA ARG A 66 0.30 12.48 2.28
C ARG A 66 0.53 13.19 0.95
N PRO A 67 1.40 14.21 0.87
CA PRO A 67 1.85 14.78 -0.40
C PRO A 67 2.59 13.76 -1.27
N LEU A 68 2.69 14.03 -2.59
CA LEU A 68 3.31 13.13 -3.56
C LEU A 68 4.68 12.57 -3.12
N LYS A 69 5.58 13.43 -2.62
CA LYS A 69 6.92 13.01 -2.13
C LYS A 69 6.83 11.92 -1.06
N TRP A 70 5.87 12.04 -0.15
CA TRP A 70 5.68 11.06 0.93
C TRP A 70 4.96 9.80 0.44
N LEU A 71 4.07 9.91 -0.55
CA LEU A 71 3.49 8.74 -1.22
C LEU A 71 4.56 7.90 -1.94
N GLU A 72 5.49 8.54 -2.64
CA GLU A 72 6.62 7.86 -3.30
C GLU A 72 7.52 7.17 -2.27
N ARG A 73 7.83 7.85 -1.16
CA ARG A 73 8.60 7.27 -0.04
C ARG A 73 7.86 6.09 0.60
N THR A 74 6.56 6.19 0.83
CA THR A 74 5.73 5.10 1.35
C THR A 74 5.79 3.88 0.45
N VAL A 75 5.58 4.06 -0.86
CA VAL A 75 5.62 2.93 -1.80
C VAL A 75 7.02 2.32 -1.86
N ALA A 76 8.09 3.14 -1.80
CA ALA A 76 9.45 2.62 -1.72
C ALA A 76 9.66 1.76 -0.47
N HIS A 77 9.21 2.22 0.70
CA HIS A 77 9.28 1.48 1.96
C HIS A 77 8.47 0.18 1.92
N LEU A 78 7.24 0.20 1.40
CA LEU A 78 6.42 -1.01 1.28
C LEU A 78 7.12 -2.08 0.42
N TRP A 79 7.83 -1.67 -0.63
CA TRP A 79 8.66 -2.61 -1.41
C TRP A 79 9.89 -3.12 -0.65
N SER A 80 10.54 -2.30 0.19
CA SER A 80 11.64 -2.82 1.03
C SER A 80 11.14 -3.83 2.06
N VAL A 81 9.92 -3.64 2.59
CA VAL A 81 9.26 -4.65 3.44
C VAL A 81 9.08 -5.95 2.65
N ALA A 82 8.52 -5.91 1.44
CA ALA A 82 8.34 -7.10 0.61
C ALA A 82 9.67 -7.83 0.33
N LEU A 83 10.70 -7.08 -0.07
CA LEU A 83 12.03 -7.64 -0.33
C LEU A 83 12.62 -8.31 0.91
N SER A 84 12.49 -7.71 2.09
CA SER A 84 12.97 -8.33 3.34
C SER A 84 12.27 -9.66 3.67
N VAL A 85 11.00 -9.82 3.27
CA VAL A 85 10.28 -11.09 3.44
C VAL A 85 10.84 -12.14 2.49
N PHE A 86 11.01 -11.80 1.21
CA PHE A 86 11.58 -12.70 0.20
C PHE A 86 13.01 -13.13 0.53
N GLU A 87 13.87 -12.21 0.98
CA GLU A 87 15.25 -12.53 1.39
C GLU A 87 15.29 -13.51 2.57
N SER A 88 14.34 -13.38 3.50
CA SER A 88 14.28 -14.26 4.67
C SER A 88 13.77 -15.67 4.38
N GLN A 89 13.20 -15.95 3.19
CA GLN A 89 12.64 -17.25 2.84
C GLN A 89 13.68 -18.27 2.33
N GLY A 90 14.91 -17.84 2.02
CA GLY A 90 15.97 -18.72 1.51
C GLY A 90 15.68 -19.27 0.11
N GLN A 91 16.71 -19.61 -0.67
CA GLN A 91 16.55 -19.94 -2.10
C GLN A 91 16.30 -21.44 -2.40
N GLU A 92 16.43 -22.34 -1.43
CA GLU A 92 16.72 -23.75 -1.74
C GLU A 92 15.62 -24.78 -1.44
N LYS A 93 14.45 -24.39 -0.90
CA LYS A 93 13.38 -25.36 -0.57
C LYS A 93 12.02 -24.86 -1.02
N ALA A 94 11.15 -25.82 -1.38
CA ALA A 94 9.73 -25.56 -1.58
C ALA A 94 9.16 -24.80 -0.36
N PRO A 95 8.34 -23.76 -0.56
CA PRO A 95 7.85 -22.91 0.52
C PRO A 95 7.08 -23.76 1.53
N LYS A 96 7.42 -23.61 2.81
CA LYS A 96 6.66 -24.27 3.88
C LYS A 96 5.32 -23.56 4.06
N LYS A 97 4.39 -24.21 4.76
CA LYS A 97 3.08 -23.63 5.08
C LYS A 97 3.22 -22.28 5.79
N GLU A 98 4.21 -22.14 6.66
CA GLU A 98 4.50 -20.90 7.38
C GLU A 98 4.96 -19.78 6.45
N ASP A 99 5.74 -20.12 5.41
CA ASP A 99 6.19 -19.18 4.39
C ASP A 99 5.01 -18.65 3.57
N LEU A 100 4.06 -19.52 3.23
CA LEU A 100 2.83 -19.14 2.53
C LEU A 100 1.94 -18.23 3.38
N LEU A 101 1.74 -18.55 4.66
CA LEU A 101 0.96 -17.70 5.57
C LEU A 101 1.59 -16.31 5.71
N ARG A 102 2.92 -16.23 5.75
CA ARG A 102 3.64 -14.96 5.81
C ARG A 102 3.49 -14.13 4.53
N LEU A 103 3.42 -14.78 3.36
CA LEU A 103 3.11 -14.10 2.10
C LEU A 103 1.68 -13.57 2.06
N VAL A 104 0.71 -14.33 2.59
CA VAL A 104 -0.68 -13.87 2.72
C VAL A 104 -0.76 -12.65 3.66
N GLU A 105 -0.11 -12.70 4.82
CA GLU A 105 -0.07 -11.56 5.76
C GLU A 105 0.58 -10.32 5.11
N LEU A 106 1.63 -10.51 4.33
CA LEU A 106 2.29 -9.45 3.56
C LEU A 106 1.35 -8.88 2.49
N TYR A 107 0.62 -9.74 1.78
CA TYR A 107 -0.37 -9.35 0.78
C TYR A 107 -1.46 -8.47 1.37
N ASP A 108 -2.08 -8.91 2.46
CA ASP A 108 -3.16 -8.19 3.13
C ASP A 108 -2.68 -6.84 3.64
N PHE A 109 -1.51 -6.83 4.27
CA PHE A 109 -0.88 -5.60 4.76
C PHE A 109 -0.64 -4.61 3.63
N MET A 110 0.10 -4.99 2.59
CA MET A 110 0.48 -4.08 1.52
C MET A 110 -0.72 -3.63 0.68
N SER A 111 -1.69 -4.52 0.43
CA SER A 111 -2.91 -4.18 -0.31
C SER A 111 -3.72 -3.10 0.40
N ASP A 112 -3.90 -3.21 1.72
CA ASP A 112 -4.53 -2.16 2.55
C ASP A 112 -3.74 -0.84 2.43
N ARG A 113 -2.42 -0.87 2.61
CA ARG A 113 -1.60 0.36 2.53
C ARG A 113 -1.58 0.98 1.13
N PHE A 114 -1.61 0.18 0.07
CA PHE A 114 -1.72 0.68 -1.30
C PHE A 114 -3.08 1.32 -1.58
N MET A 115 -4.17 0.80 -1.01
CA MET A 115 -5.47 1.46 -1.10
C MET A 115 -5.45 2.84 -0.43
N ALA A 116 -4.78 2.98 0.72
CA ALA A 116 -4.57 4.27 1.36
C ALA A 116 -3.76 5.24 0.48
N VAL A 117 -2.67 4.77 -0.14
CA VAL A 117 -1.86 5.56 -1.08
C VAL A 117 -2.68 6.02 -2.29
N ARG A 118 -3.49 5.13 -2.88
CA ARG A 118 -4.36 5.46 -4.01
C ARG A 118 -5.43 6.49 -3.62
N LYS A 119 -6.01 6.35 -2.43
CA LYS A 119 -6.98 7.31 -1.89
C LYS A 119 -6.37 8.70 -1.75
N ASP A 120 -5.16 8.80 -1.19
CA ASP A 120 -4.46 10.08 -1.06
C ASP A 120 -4.18 10.73 -2.43
N ILE A 121 -3.85 9.94 -3.46
CA ILE A 121 -3.69 10.42 -4.85
C ILE A 121 -5.00 11.00 -5.38
N ILE A 122 -6.11 10.27 -5.22
CA ILE A 122 -7.44 10.64 -5.72
C ILE A 122 -7.94 11.92 -5.04
N VAL A 123 -7.90 11.98 -3.70
CA VAL A 123 -8.38 13.13 -2.91
C VAL A 123 -7.62 14.42 -3.20
N GLN A 124 -6.35 14.28 -3.60
CA GLN A 124 -5.52 15.41 -4.02
C GLN A 124 -5.62 15.73 -5.51
N GLY A 125 -6.26 14.87 -6.31
CA GLY A 125 -6.29 15.02 -7.77
C GLY A 125 -4.89 14.95 -8.40
N LEU A 126 -3.97 14.17 -7.82
CA LEU A 126 -2.60 14.09 -8.33
C LEU A 126 -2.56 13.34 -9.66
N ALA A 127 -1.79 13.88 -10.59
CA ALA A 127 -1.51 13.29 -11.88
C ALA A 127 -0.02 13.49 -12.25
N GLY A 128 0.40 12.92 -13.38
CA GLY A 128 1.78 13.04 -13.88
C GLY A 128 2.67 11.86 -13.52
N SER A 129 3.97 12.01 -13.79
CA SER A 129 4.94 10.91 -13.76
C SER A 129 5.08 10.22 -12.40
N GLY A 130 5.06 10.98 -11.29
CA GLY A 130 5.13 10.42 -9.93
C GLY A 130 3.93 9.54 -9.60
N ALA A 131 2.71 10.03 -9.83
CA ALA A 131 1.48 9.25 -9.64
C ALA A 131 1.45 8.01 -10.56
N GLN A 132 1.87 8.14 -11.82
CA GLN A 132 1.98 7.01 -12.75
C GLN A 132 3.00 5.96 -12.25
N ALA A 133 4.15 6.38 -11.73
CA ALA A 133 5.17 5.48 -11.21
C ALA A 133 4.66 4.69 -9.99
N ILE A 134 3.93 5.35 -9.09
CA ILE A 134 3.25 4.70 -7.96
C ILE A 134 2.28 3.63 -8.45
N TYR A 135 1.36 3.97 -9.37
CA TYR A 135 0.38 3.02 -9.89
C TYR A 135 1.02 1.81 -10.57
N LYS A 136 2.07 2.02 -11.38
CA LYS A 136 2.82 0.91 -12.00
C LYS A 136 3.40 -0.05 -10.95
N ARG A 137 3.93 0.47 -9.85
CA ARG A 137 4.46 -0.34 -8.74
C ARG A 137 3.35 -1.12 -8.03
N ILE A 138 2.21 -0.49 -7.76
CA ILE A 138 1.06 -1.16 -7.14
C ILE A 138 0.53 -2.29 -8.04
N ILE A 139 0.38 -2.05 -9.35
CA ILE A 139 -0.08 -3.06 -10.30
C ILE A 139 0.88 -4.25 -10.36
N ARG A 140 2.20 -3.99 -10.44
CA ARG A 140 3.22 -5.06 -10.41
C ARG A 140 3.15 -5.91 -9.16
N PHE A 141 2.90 -5.30 -8.01
CA PHE A 141 2.72 -6.02 -6.76
C PHE A 141 1.55 -6.99 -6.83
N HIS A 142 0.37 -6.52 -7.25
CA HIS A 142 -0.80 -7.39 -7.30
C HIS A 142 -0.66 -8.52 -8.33
N ILE A 143 -0.05 -8.26 -9.49
CA ILE A 143 0.26 -9.32 -10.49
C ILE A 143 1.22 -10.36 -9.89
N LEU A 144 2.27 -9.93 -9.20
CA LEU A 144 3.22 -10.83 -8.57
C LEU A 144 2.55 -11.72 -7.51
N PHE A 145 1.75 -11.14 -6.62
CA PHE A 145 1.11 -11.90 -5.55
C PHE A 145 -0.03 -12.81 -6.05
N ASP A 146 -0.73 -12.41 -7.10
CA ASP A 146 -1.70 -13.28 -7.79
C ASP A 146 -1.02 -14.54 -8.35
N TYR A 147 0.20 -14.40 -8.89
CA TYR A 147 1.03 -15.53 -9.31
C TYR A 147 1.53 -16.36 -8.11
N LEU A 148 2.10 -15.71 -7.08
CA LEU A 148 2.70 -16.40 -5.93
C LEU A 148 1.67 -17.15 -5.08
N LEU A 149 0.42 -16.69 -5.04
CA LEU A 149 -0.65 -17.25 -4.23
C LEU A 149 -1.72 -17.98 -5.07
N THR A 150 -1.43 -18.30 -6.32
CA THR A 150 -2.41 -18.82 -7.28
C THR A 150 -3.05 -20.14 -6.85
N GLU A 151 -2.33 -20.97 -6.10
CA GLU A 151 -2.81 -22.26 -5.59
C GLU A 151 -3.65 -22.13 -4.31
N GLN A 152 -3.70 -20.92 -3.73
CA GLN A 152 -4.43 -20.64 -2.51
C GLN A 152 -5.88 -20.25 -2.82
N VAL A 153 -6.81 -20.79 -2.04
CA VAL A 153 -8.26 -20.55 -2.19
C VAL A 153 -8.83 -19.83 -0.96
N PRO A 154 -10.01 -19.18 -1.08
CA PRO A 154 -10.67 -18.54 0.05
C PRO A 154 -10.90 -19.53 1.22
N PRO A 155 -10.75 -19.09 2.48
CA PRO A 155 -10.54 -17.70 2.92
C PRO A 155 -9.06 -17.27 2.98
N VAL A 156 -8.12 -18.12 2.56
CA VAL A 156 -6.67 -17.86 2.71
C VAL A 156 -6.18 -16.80 1.72
N PHE A 157 -6.70 -16.82 0.50
CA PHE A 157 -6.44 -15.80 -0.51
C PHE A 157 -7.64 -15.69 -1.43
N ASP A 158 -8.05 -14.46 -1.75
CA ASP A 158 -9.10 -14.20 -2.73
C ASP A 158 -8.50 -13.44 -3.92
N ALA A 159 -8.20 -14.19 -4.99
CA ALA A 159 -7.67 -13.67 -6.24
C ALA A 159 -8.58 -12.60 -6.87
N HIS A 160 -9.90 -12.64 -6.62
CA HIS A 160 -10.83 -11.65 -7.16
C HIS A 160 -10.51 -10.24 -6.65
N MET A 161 -10.09 -10.09 -5.39
CA MET A 161 -9.67 -8.79 -4.85
C MET A 161 -8.42 -8.27 -5.55
N GLY A 162 -7.43 -9.15 -5.78
CA GLY A 162 -6.18 -8.81 -6.49
C GLY A 162 -6.43 -8.37 -7.94
N LEU A 163 -7.23 -9.15 -8.68
CA LEU A 163 -7.61 -8.84 -10.06
C LEU A 163 -8.38 -7.52 -10.16
N ASN A 164 -9.26 -7.23 -9.20
CA ASN A 164 -9.96 -5.95 -9.14
C ASN A 164 -9.00 -4.77 -8.89
N ALA A 165 -7.99 -4.95 -8.03
CA ALA A 165 -6.97 -3.95 -7.81
C ALA A 165 -6.13 -3.69 -9.07
N VAL A 166 -5.76 -4.74 -9.81
CA VAL A 166 -5.07 -4.63 -11.12
C VAL A 166 -5.94 -3.90 -12.13
N ARG A 167 -7.19 -4.33 -12.34
CA ARG A 167 -8.13 -3.73 -13.29
C ARG A 167 -8.34 -2.24 -13.01
N SER A 168 -8.64 -1.90 -11.76
CA SER A 168 -8.87 -0.52 -11.34
C SER A 168 -7.60 0.32 -11.45
N GLY A 169 -6.43 -0.24 -11.11
CA GLY A 169 -5.14 0.43 -11.26
C GLY A 169 -4.80 0.72 -12.72
N LEU A 170 -5.01 -0.25 -13.62
CA LEU A 170 -4.78 -0.09 -15.06
C LEU A 170 -5.70 0.96 -15.67
N ALA A 171 -6.98 0.98 -15.29
CA ALA A 171 -7.93 1.99 -15.75
C ALA A 171 -7.42 3.41 -15.40
N THR A 172 -7.06 3.66 -14.14
CA THR A 172 -6.50 4.96 -13.73
C THR A 172 -5.21 5.31 -14.47
N LEU A 173 -4.33 4.33 -14.69
CA LEU A 173 -3.07 4.54 -15.42
C LEU A 173 -3.33 4.90 -16.90
N LEU A 174 -4.32 4.28 -17.53
CA LEU A 174 -4.76 4.63 -18.88
C LEU A 174 -5.33 6.05 -18.94
N ASP A 175 -6.14 6.45 -17.96
CA ASP A 175 -6.67 7.81 -17.86
C ASP A 175 -5.54 8.84 -17.77
N PHE A 176 -4.51 8.56 -16.97
CA PHE A 176 -3.31 9.41 -16.91
C PHE A 176 -2.64 9.56 -18.27
N PHE A 177 -2.50 8.48 -19.05
CA PHE A 177 -1.90 8.56 -20.39
C PHE A 177 -2.79 9.29 -21.41
N GLN A 178 -4.10 9.11 -21.36
CA GLN A 178 -5.04 9.78 -22.26
C GLN A 178 -5.09 11.29 -22.00
N ASN A 179 -5.05 11.70 -20.72
CA ASN A 179 -4.99 13.12 -20.34
C ASN A 179 -3.71 13.79 -20.85
N VAL A 180 -2.56 13.12 -20.79
CA VAL A 180 -1.30 13.63 -21.37
C VAL A 180 -1.40 13.82 -22.89
N LYS A 181 -2.03 12.88 -23.60
CA LYS A 181 -2.23 12.99 -25.07
C LYS A 181 -3.16 14.16 -25.42
N ARG A 182 -4.21 14.41 -24.63
CA ARG A 182 -5.12 15.56 -24.82
C ARG A 182 -4.39 16.89 -24.65
N ILE A 183 -3.60 17.04 -23.59
CA ILE A 183 -2.80 18.25 -23.32
C ILE A 183 -1.81 18.51 -24.46
N ARG A 184 -1.09 17.46 -24.92
CA ARG A 184 -0.13 17.59 -26.02
C ARG A 184 -0.78 17.98 -27.36
N ARG A 185 -2.00 17.49 -27.64
CA ARG A 185 -2.73 17.87 -28.86
C ARG A 185 -3.24 19.31 -28.81
N GLY A 186 -3.70 19.79 -27.65
CA GLY A 186 -4.11 21.18 -27.47
C GLY A 186 -2.95 22.18 -27.49
N ALA A 187 -1.78 21.79 -26.96
CA ALA A 187 -0.57 22.62 -26.98
C ALA A 187 0.11 22.71 -28.36
N CYS A 188 -0.29 21.90 -29.33
CA CYS A 188 0.23 21.92 -30.71
C CYS A 188 -0.72 22.68 -31.67
N GLN A 189 -1.82 23.24 -31.15
CA GLN A 189 -2.81 24.04 -31.90
C GLN A 189 -2.74 25.54 -31.55
N LEU A 190 -1.72 25.96 -30.79
CA LEU A 190 -1.37 27.34 -30.46
C LEU A 190 0.05 27.62 -30.96
#